data_AF-A0A2V8HH63-F1
#
_entry.id   AF-A0A2V8HH63-F1
#
_cell.length_a   1.000
_cell.length_b   1.000
_cell.length_c   1.000
_cell.angle_alpha   90.00
_cell.angle_beta   90.00
_cell.angle_gamma   90.00
#
_symmetry.space_group_name_H-M   'P 1'
#
loop_
_entity.id
_entity.type
_entity.pdbx_description
1 polymer ?
#
loop_
_entity_poly.entity_id
_entity_poly.type
_entity_poly.pdbx_seq_one_letter_code
_entity_poly.pdbx_strand_id
1 'polypeptide(L)'
;MVDLGDLTWNKERDLACPANKIGTVDLYLTTHHGLDRSGPAVLVHALHPRVAIMNNGPKKGGSASAWQIVHDSPGLEDLWQLHYAVDGGAEHNVPERFIANMDQADDHTPAFAIELAARKDGSFTVTNTRNGIPPSAVALAKAGQAEGKSTGRRVRADS
;
A
#
# COMPACT_ATOMS: atom_id res chain seq x y z
N MET A 1 -3.41 2.81 7.90
CA MET A 1 -2.03 2.81 7.36
C MET A 1 -1.15 1.97 8.26
N VAL A 2 -0.17 1.27 7.70
CA VAL A 2 0.94 0.67 8.46
C VAL A 2 2.28 1.10 7.86
N ASP A 3 3.22 1.40 8.76
CA ASP A 3 4.64 1.60 8.50
C ASP A 3 5.40 0.80 9.57
N LEU A 4 6.14 -0.22 9.14
CA LEU A 4 6.97 -1.06 10.02
C LEU A 4 8.46 -0.75 9.84
N GLY A 5 8.79 0.30 9.07
CA GLY A 5 10.15 0.70 8.72
C GLY A 5 10.99 -0.46 8.19
N ASP A 6 12.10 -0.70 8.87
CA ASP A 6 13.18 -1.59 8.45
C ASP A 6 13.09 -2.97 9.10
N LEU A 7 11.90 -3.38 9.52
CA LEU A 7 11.69 -4.67 10.18
C LEU A 7 12.03 -5.82 9.22
N THR A 8 12.85 -6.75 9.66
CA THR A 8 13.27 -7.90 8.85
C THR A 8 12.17 -8.96 8.75
N TRP A 9 12.19 -9.74 7.67
CA TRP A 9 11.16 -10.73 7.31
C TRP A 9 10.75 -11.67 8.46
N ASN A 10 11.69 -12.05 9.33
CA ASN A 10 11.44 -12.97 10.44
C ASN A 10 10.56 -12.33 11.51
N LYS A 11 10.74 -11.05 11.80
CA LYS A 11 9.92 -10.30 12.76
C LYS A 11 8.57 -9.92 12.17
N GLU A 12 8.54 -9.58 10.89
CA GLU A 12 7.30 -9.35 10.15
C GLU A 12 6.43 -10.60 10.09
N ARG A 13 7.03 -11.77 9.89
CA ARG A 13 6.33 -13.05 9.96
C ARG A 13 5.70 -13.29 11.34
N ASP A 14 6.39 -12.95 12.43
CA ASP A 14 5.86 -13.10 13.79
C ASP A 14 4.63 -12.20 14.06
N LEU A 15 4.42 -11.17 13.24
CA LEU A 15 3.24 -10.29 13.27
C LEU A 15 2.07 -10.80 12.41
N ALA A 16 2.33 -11.68 11.44
CA ALA A 16 1.33 -12.11 10.46
C ALA A 16 1.00 -13.62 10.51
N CYS A 17 1.83 -14.44 11.16
CA CYS A 17 1.71 -15.89 11.18
C CYS A 17 1.92 -16.46 12.61
N PRO A 18 1.12 -17.46 13.06
CA PRO A 18 -0.01 -18.06 12.35
C PRO A 18 -1.29 -17.21 12.35
N ALA A 19 -1.30 -16.09 13.09
CA ALA A 19 -2.41 -15.17 13.12
C ALA A 19 -1.94 -13.78 12.67
N ASN A 20 -2.78 -13.09 11.89
CA ASN A 20 -2.55 -11.69 11.57
C ASN A 20 -2.83 -10.82 12.81
N LYS A 21 -1.77 -10.36 13.48
CA LYS A 21 -1.84 -9.54 14.70
C LYS A 21 -2.03 -8.05 14.40
N ILE A 22 -1.80 -7.62 13.15
CA ILE A 22 -1.96 -6.22 12.72
C ILE A 22 -3.39 -5.98 12.24
N GLY A 23 -3.97 -6.96 11.54
CA GLY A 23 -5.22 -6.82 10.80
C GLY A 23 -4.98 -6.35 9.36
N THR A 24 -6.06 -6.00 8.67
CA THR A 24 -5.99 -5.42 7.32
C THR A 24 -5.77 -3.90 7.40
N VAL A 25 -5.20 -3.31 6.36
CA VAL A 25 -4.94 -1.88 6.30
C VAL A 25 -5.31 -1.33 4.93
N ASP A 26 -5.75 -0.07 4.84
CA ASP A 26 -5.97 0.52 3.51
C ASP A 26 -4.67 0.97 2.82
N LEU A 27 -3.62 1.27 3.59
CA LEU A 27 -2.35 1.78 3.07
C LEU A 27 -1.14 1.12 3.73
N TYR A 28 -0.19 0.68 2.91
CA TYR A 28 1.08 0.07 3.30
C TYR A 28 2.27 0.90 2.78
N LEU A 29 3.13 1.39 3.67
CA LEU A 29 4.45 1.89 3.28
C LEU A 29 5.41 0.68 3.26
N THR A 30 6.01 0.39 2.11
CA THR A 30 6.85 -0.82 1.97
C THR A 30 7.96 -0.84 3.00
N THR A 31 8.17 -1.99 3.63
CA THR A 31 9.26 -2.19 4.57
C THR A 31 10.59 -2.38 3.85
N HIS A 32 11.67 -2.06 4.55
CA HIS A 32 12.61 -1.09 4.01
C HIS A 32 12.82 -1.01 2.51
N HIS A 33 12.14 0.01 1.97
CA HIS A 33 12.28 0.46 0.60
C HIS A 33 11.85 -0.58 -0.43
N GLY A 34 11.19 -1.68 -0.02
CA GLY A 34 10.93 -2.81 -0.89
C GLY A 34 12.20 -3.61 -1.20
N LEU A 35 13.04 -3.87 -0.19
CA LEU A 35 14.14 -4.84 -0.29
C LEU A 35 13.64 -6.24 0.08
N ASP A 36 14.22 -7.26 -0.56
CA ASP A 36 13.91 -8.69 -0.38
C ASP A 36 14.26 -9.29 1.00
N ARG A 37 14.83 -8.48 1.89
CA ARG A 37 15.09 -8.83 3.30
C ARG A 37 13.91 -8.51 4.24
N SER A 38 12.85 -7.90 3.70
CA SER A 38 11.60 -7.51 4.37
C SER A 38 10.39 -7.72 3.45
N GLY A 39 9.18 -7.46 3.95
CA GLY A 39 7.94 -7.54 3.19
C GLY A 39 7.63 -8.94 2.65
N PRO A 40 7.76 -10.02 3.44
CA PRO A 40 7.43 -11.35 2.95
C PRO A 40 5.94 -11.43 2.61
N ALA A 41 5.58 -12.25 1.61
CA ALA A 41 4.19 -12.41 1.16
C ALA A 41 3.20 -12.67 2.31
N VAL A 42 3.60 -13.45 3.32
CA VAL A 42 2.77 -13.72 4.50
C VAL A 42 2.37 -12.45 5.27
N LEU A 43 3.24 -11.44 5.33
CA LEU A 43 2.89 -10.14 5.91
C LEU A 43 2.05 -9.34 4.91
N VAL A 44 2.59 -9.10 3.72
CA VAL A 44 1.99 -8.16 2.75
C VAL A 44 0.58 -8.59 2.35
N HIS A 45 0.38 -9.87 2.09
CA HIS A 45 -0.93 -10.41 1.71
C HIS A 45 -1.90 -10.47 2.89
N ALA A 46 -1.41 -10.67 4.12
CA ALA A 46 -2.26 -10.60 5.31
C ALA A 46 -2.72 -9.16 5.63
N LEU A 47 -1.86 -8.17 5.36
CA LEU A 47 -2.22 -6.76 5.46
C LEU A 47 -3.32 -6.37 4.45
N HIS A 48 -3.41 -7.08 3.32
CA HIS A 48 -4.41 -6.87 2.27
C HIS A 48 -4.56 -5.37 1.88
N PRO A 49 -3.45 -4.65 1.63
CA PRO A 49 -3.48 -3.22 1.36
C PRO A 49 -4.24 -2.89 0.08
N ARG A 50 -4.98 -1.79 0.11
CA ARG A 50 -5.57 -1.20 -1.10
C ARG A 50 -4.56 -0.33 -1.84
N VAL A 51 -3.72 0.39 -1.10
CA VAL A 51 -2.61 1.16 -1.68
C VAL A 51 -1.29 0.79 -1.01
N ALA A 52 -0.25 0.67 -1.82
CA ALA A 52 1.11 0.56 -1.35
C ALA A 52 1.98 1.71 -1.90
N ILE A 53 2.84 2.27 -1.04
CA ILE A 53 3.83 3.27 -1.42
C ILE A 53 5.21 2.67 -1.15
N MET A 54 6.00 2.54 -2.21
CA MET A 54 7.38 2.12 -2.14
C MET A 54 8.30 3.32 -2.06
N ASN A 55 8.88 3.54 -0.88
CA ASN A 55 9.80 4.64 -0.60
C ASN A 55 11.24 4.31 -1.04
N ASN A 56 11.40 3.71 -2.23
CA ASN A 56 12.70 3.33 -2.77
C ASN A 56 13.48 4.55 -3.33
N GLY A 57 14.79 4.39 -3.38
CA GLY A 57 15.68 5.17 -4.23
C GLY A 57 15.93 4.45 -5.56
N PRO A 58 16.65 5.10 -6.50
CA PRO A 58 16.94 4.50 -7.80
C PRO A 58 17.76 3.22 -7.71
N LYS A 59 18.66 3.15 -6.72
CA LYS A 59 19.52 1.98 -6.43
C LYS A 59 19.42 1.52 -4.98
N LYS A 60 18.30 1.82 -4.31
CA LYS A 60 18.06 1.45 -2.91
C LYS A 60 16.61 0.99 -2.75
N GLY A 61 16.40 -0.31 -2.58
CA GLY A 61 15.05 -0.88 -2.59
C GLY A 61 14.54 -1.12 -4.01
N GLY A 62 13.24 -1.43 -4.13
CA GLY A 62 12.67 -1.86 -5.40
C GLY A 62 13.24 -3.17 -5.92
N SER A 63 13.63 -4.09 -5.02
CA SER A 63 14.04 -5.43 -5.42
C SER A 63 12.90 -6.11 -6.17
N ALA A 64 13.19 -6.73 -7.32
CA ALA A 64 12.19 -7.36 -8.18
C ALA A 64 11.23 -8.30 -7.42
N SER A 65 11.76 -9.14 -6.52
CA SER A 65 10.97 -10.07 -5.71
C SER A 65 10.04 -9.38 -4.71
N ALA A 66 10.53 -8.34 -4.01
CA ALA A 66 9.72 -7.57 -3.06
C ALA A 66 8.65 -6.74 -3.79
N TRP A 67 9.01 -6.14 -4.94
CA TRP A 67 8.06 -5.46 -5.81
C TRP A 67 6.95 -6.42 -6.26
N GLN A 68 7.31 -7.61 -6.72
CA GLN A 68 6.33 -8.60 -7.18
C GLN A 68 5.37 -9.04 -6.07
N ILE A 69 5.88 -9.25 -4.85
CA ILE A 69 5.02 -9.59 -3.69
C ILE A 69 3.99 -8.51 -3.42
N VAL A 70 4.39 -7.24 -3.47
CA VAL A 70 3.49 -6.11 -3.26
C VAL A 70 2.50 -6.00 -4.41
N HIS A 71 2.98 -6.03 -5.66
CA HIS A 71 2.17 -5.99 -6.87
C HIS A 71 1.08 -7.08 -6.88
N ASP A 72 1.41 -8.30 -6.45
CA ASP A 72 0.49 -9.44 -6.43
C ASP A 72 -0.35 -9.52 -5.15
N SER A 73 -0.27 -8.51 -4.28
CA SER A 73 -1.03 -8.49 -3.04
C SER A 73 -2.54 -8.49 -3.32
N PRO A 74 -3.32 -9.41 -2.73
CA PRO A 74 -4.76 -9.43 -2.90
C PRO A 74 -5.40 -8.09 -2.51
N GLY A 75 -6.30 -7.59 -3.36
CA GLY A 75 -7.04 -6.35 -3.14
C GLY A 75 -6.27 -5.05 -3.38
N LEU A 76 -5.03 -5.12 -3.89
CA LEU A 76 -4.27 -3.93 -4.24
C LEU A 76 -4.93 -3.20 -5.41
N GLU A 77 -5.21 -1.91 -5.20
CA GLU A 77 -5.74 -0.98 -6.21
C GLU A 77 -4.60 -0.21 -6.88
N ASP A 78 -3.65 0.31 -6.09
CA ASP A 78 -2.51 1.07 -6.60
C ASP A 78 -1.19 0.75 -5.88
N LEU A 79 -0.09 0.69 -6.66
CA LEU A 79 1.28 0.73 -6.18
C LEU A 79 1.94 2.04 -6.67
N TRP A 80 2.62 2.74 -5.78
CA TRP A 80 3.35 3.97 -6.07
C TRP A 80 4.83 3.78 -5.75
N GLN A 81 5.71 4.46 -6.50
CA GLN A 81 7.15 4.44 -6.24
C GLN A 81 7.69 5.86 -6.09
N LEU A 82 8.56 6.07 -5.10
CA LEU A 82 9.24 7.34 -4.94
C LEU A 82 10.27 7.55 -6.05
N HIS A 83 11.00 6.51 -6.46
CA HIS A 83 11.93 6.55 -7.58
C HIS A 83 11.71 5.39 -8.53
N TYR A 84 12.04 5.57 -9.81
CA TYR A 84 12.25 4.45 -10.71
C TYR A 84 13.38 3.56 -10.16
N ALA A 85 13.11 2.27 -9.96
CA ALA A 85 14.10 1.31 -9.48
C ALA A 85 14.95 0.81 -10.65
N VAL A 86 16.21 1.25 -10.71
CA VAL A 86 17.17 0.90 -11.78
C VAL A 86 17.38 -0.61 -11.84
N ASP A 87 17.59 -1.24 -10.69
CA ASP A 87 17.89 -2.67 -10.59
C ASP A 87 16.65 -3.56 -10.86
N GLY A 88 15.44 -3.00 -10.73
CA GLY A 88 14.19 -3.68 -11.08
C GLY A 88 13.94 -3.80 -12.59
N GLY A 89 14.61 -2.95 -13.38
CA GLY A 89 14.41 -2.87 -14.84
C GLY A 89 12.98 -2.46 -15.22
N ALA A 90 12.65 -2.56 -16.51
CA ALA A 90 11.34 -2.14 -17.01
C ALA A 90 10.17 -2.99 -16.46
N GLU A 91 10.44 -4.23 -16.05
CA GLU A 91 9.42 -5.20 -15.65
C GLU A 91 8.97 -5.07 -14.18
N HIS A 92 9.79 -4.47 -13.31
CA HIS A 92 9.50 -4.32 -11.88
C HIS A 92 9.47 -2.85 -11.47
N ASN A 93 8.76 -2.07 -12.27
CA ASN A 93 8.41 -0.70 -11.97
C ASN A 93 6.94 -0.46 -12.31
N VAL A 94 6.28 0.41 -11.56
CA VAL A 94 4.91 0.83 -11.84
C VAL A 94 4.86 1.74 -13.07
N PRO A 95 3.70 1.92 -13.72
CA PRO A 95 3.56 2.90 -14.79
C PRO A 95 4.08 4.28 -14.40
N GLU A 96 4.74 4.97 -15.33
CA GLU A 96 5.48 6.22 -15.10
C GLU A 96 4.73 7.27 -14.26
N ARG A 97 3.42 7.39 -14.47
CA ARG A 97 2.55 8.34 -13.74
C ARG A 97 2.55 8.13 -12.22
N PHE A 98 2.83 6.91 -11.75
CA PHE A 98 2.89 6.53 -10.35
C PHE A 98 4.31 6.58 -9.76
N ILE A 99 5.28 7.10 -10.53
CA ILE A 99 6.66 7.30 -10.12
C ILE A 99 6.94 8.80 -9.98
N ALA A 100 7.34 9.24 -8.78
CA ALA A 100 7.66 10.64 -8.53
C ALA A 100 8.98 11.06 -9.20
N ASN A 101 10.04 10.27 -9.06
CA ASN A 101 11.36 10.62 -9.56
C ASN A 101 11.82 9.56 -10.59
N MET A 102 11.71 9.89 -11.88
CA MET A 102 12.08 8.99 -12.98
C MET A 102 13.58 8.89 -13.19
N ASP A 103 14.27 10.03 -13.07
CA ASP A 103 15.70 10.15 -13.31
C ASP A 103 16.45 10.37 -12.00
N GLN A 104 17.69 9.90 -11.96
CA GLN A 104 18.63 10.26 -10.90
C GLN A 104 19.44 11.47 -11.37
N ALA A 105 18.94 12.69 -11.12
CA ALA A 105 19.75 13.89 -11.28
C ALA A 105 20.92 13.87 -10.29
N ASP A 106 22.12 14.29 -10.74
CA ASP A 106 23.35 14.27 -9.94
C ASP A 106 23.25 15.12 -8.67
N ASP A 107 22.41 16.16 -8.68
CA ASP A 107 22.16 17.09 -7.57
C ASP A 107 20.81 16.83 -6.87
N HIS A 108 20.13 15.73 -7.20
CA HIS A 108 18.80 15.38 -6.71
C HIS A 108 17.75 16.48 -6.94
N THR A 109 17.90 17.30 -7.98
CA THR A 109 16.99 18.43 -8.28
C THR A 109 16.46 18.36 -9.72
N PRO A 110 15.16 18.54 -9.96
CA PRO A 110 14.09 18.69 -8.95
C PRO A 110 13.79 17.38 -8.22
N ALA A 111 13.50 17.47 -6.92
CA ALA A 111 13.00 16.35 -6.12
C ALA A 111 11.46 16.43 -6.03
N PHE A 112 10.80 15.33 -6.38
CA PHE A 112 9.35 15.17 -6.26
C PHE A 112 9.00 14.19 -5.14
N ALA A 113 7.77 14.30 -4.64
CA ALA A 113 7.25 13.53 -3.53
C ALA A 113 6.01 12.73 -3.96
N ILE A 114 5.79 11.65 -3.22
CA ILE A 114 4.49 11.00 -3.12
C ILE A 114 3.85 11.49 -1.83
N GLU A 115 2.81 12.31 -1.94
CA GLU A 115 2.13 12.92 -0.81
C GLU A 115 0.86 12.14 -0.44
N LEU A 116 0.76 11.75 0.82
CA LEU A 116 -0.44 11.16 1.40
C LEU A 116 -1.19 12.20 2.23
N ALA A 117 -2.46 12.45 1.90
CA ALA A 117 -3.35 13.27 2.72
C ALA A 117 -4.54 12.45 3.20
N ALA A 118 -4.63 12.23 4.52
CA ALA A 118 -5.71 11.51 5.16
C ALA A 118 -6.76 12.47 5.75
N ARG A 119 -8.04 12.06 5.73
CA ARG A 119 -9.17 12.80 6.28
C ARG A 119 -9.72 12.12 7.53
N LYS A 120 -10.45 12.88 8.35
CA LYS A 120 -11.06 12.36 9.60
C LYS A 120 -12.08 11.25 9.38
N ASP A 121 -12.69 11.21 8.19
CA ASP A 121 -13.62 10.15 7.79
C ASP A 121 -12.88 8.87 7.36
N GLY A 122 -11.55 8.82 7.45
CA GLY A 122 -10.74 7.66 7.07
C GLY A 122 -10.47 7.54 5.57
N SER A 123 -11.01 8.42 4.73
CA SER A 123 -10.60 8.51 3.32
C SER A 123 -9.22 9.14 3.20
N PHE A 124 -8.52 8.86 2.09
CA PHE A 124 -7.23 9.48 1.80
C PHE A 124 -7.01 9.68 0.31
N THR A 125 -5.98 10.47 -0.01
CA THR A 125 -5.51 10.72 -1.37
C THR A 125 -3.99 10.56 -1.44
N VAL A 126 -3.50 10.01 -2.56
CA VAL A 126 -2.07 9.88 -2.86
C VAL A 126 -1.71 10.67 -4.12
N THR A 127 -0.90 11.71 -3.97
CA THR A 127 -0.55 12.65 -5.04
C THR A 127 0.91 12.49 -5.42
N ASN A 128 1.20 12.46 -6.73
CA ASN A 128 2.55 12.60 -7.25
C ASN A 128 2.82 14.07 -7.58
N THR A 129 3.75 14.71 -6.86
CA THR A 129 4.03 16.15 -7.06
C THR A 129 4.73 16.46 -8.37
N ARG A 130 5.26 15.45 -9.10
CA ARG A 130 5.87 15.62 -10.43
C ARG A 130 4.87 16.05 -11.49
N ASN A 131 3.72 15.38 -11.53
CA ASN A 131 2.77 15.51 -12.63
C ASN A 131 1.45 16.14 -12.21
N GLY A 132 1.23 16.37 -10.91
CA GLY A 132 0.03 17.03 -10.41
C GLY A 132 -1.28 16.34 -10.83
N ILE A 133 -1.20 15.09 -11.29
CA ILE A 133 -2.37 14.29 -11.67
C ILE A 133 -3.18 14.11 -10.39
N PRO A 134 -4.49 14.43 -10.41
CA PRO A 134 -5.29 14.30 -9.22
C PRO A 134 -5.20 12.86 -8.70
N PRO A 135 -5.02 12.71 -7.38
CA PRO A 135 -4.74 11.45 -6.72
C PRO A 135 -5.75 10.37 -7.11
N SER A 136 -5.31 9.11 -7.14
CA SER A 136 -6.26 8.00 -6.96
C SER A 136 -7.00 8.26 -5.65
N ALA A 137 -8.28 8.61 -5.75
CA ALA A 137 -9.10 8.89 -4.58
C ALA A 137 -9.57 7.57 -4.00
N VAL A 138 -8.95 7.15 -2.90
CA VAL A 138 -9.34 5.93 -2.21
C VAL A 138 -10.40 6.30 -1.18
N ALA A 139 -11.67 6.17 -1.59
CA ALA A 139 -12.81 6.23 -0.67
C ALA A 139 -12.76 5.03 0.28
N LEU A 140 -13.26 5.18 1.51
CA LEU A 140 -13.41 4.05 2.44
C LEU A 140 -14.03 2.83 1.76
N ALA A 141 -13.48 1.64 1.99
CA ALA A 141 -14.26 0.42 1.79
C ALA A 141 -15.45 0.50 2.75
N LYS A 142 -16.68 0.48 2.25
CA LYS A 142 -17.85 0.37 3.13
C LYS A 142 -17.64 -0.89 3.97
N ALA A 143 -17.60 -0.74 5.29
CA ALA A 143 -17.65 -1.89 6.19
C ALA A 143 -18.81 -2.76 5.72
N GLY A 144 -18.49 -3.99 5.29
CA GLY A 144 -19.49 -4.92 4.78
C GLY A 144 -20.64 -4.97 5.76
N GLN A 145 -21.85 -4.71 5.28
CA GLN A 145 -23.03 -5.03 6.06
C GLN A 145 -22.96 -6.53 6.33
N ALA A 146 -22.61 -6.89 7.56
CA ALA A 146 -22.96 -8.20 8.06
C ALA A 146 -24.48 -8.26 7.96
N GLU A 147 -25.00 -9.03 6.99
CA GLU A 147 -26.40 -9.42 6.93
C GLU A 147 -26.70 -10.29 8.16
N GLY A 148 -26.86 -9.63 9.31
CA GLY A 148 -27.58 -10.17 10.43
C GLY A 148 -29.04 -10.25 9.99
N LYS A 149 -29.48 -11.46 9.61
CA LYS A 149 -30.91 -11.82 9.52
C LYS A 149 -31.57 -11.46 10.86
N SER A 150 -32.12 -10.26 10.93
CA SER A 150 -33.08 -9.87 11.96
C SER A 150 -34.38 -10.61 11.67
N THR A 151 -34.60 -11.70 12.39
CA THR A 151 -35.91 -12.34 12.51
C THR A 151 -36.83 -11.45 13.34
N GLY A 152 -37.41 -10.44 12.70
CA GLY A 152 -38.46 -9.60 13.26
C GLY A 152 -39.84 -10.22 13.09
N ARG A 153 -40.30 -10.98 14.09
CA ARG A 153 -41.68 -11.49 14.21
C ARG A 153 -42.64 -10.30 14.36
N ARG A 154 -43.55 -10.08 13.40
CA ARG A 154 -44.67 -9.13 13.57
C ARG A 154 -45.68 -9.70 14.56
N VAL A 155 -45.88 -9.00 15.67
CA VAL A 155 -47.08 -9.17 16.50
C VAL A 155 -48.02 -8.04 16.11
N ARG A 156 -49.19 -8.39 15.57
CA ARG A 156 -50.32 -7.47 15.42
C ARG A 156 -51.03 -7.38 16.76
N ALA A 157 -51.47 -6.19 17.15
CA ALA A 157 -52.54 -6.02 18.11
C ALA A 157 -53.62 -5.17 17.43
N ASP A 158 -54.82 -5.75 17.34
CA ASP A 158 -56.06 -5.06 17.02
C ASP A 158 -56.43 -4.10 18.16
N SER A 159 -56.90 -2.90 17.81
CA SER A 159 -58.14 -2.24 18.28
C SER A 159 -58.42 -1.05 17.38
#